data_AF-A0A1D2YS64-F1
#
_entry.id   AF-A0A1D2YS64-F1
#
_cell.length_a   1.000
_cell.length_b   1.000
_cell.length_c   1.000
_cell.angle_alpha   90.00
_cell.angle_beta   90.00
_cell.angle_gamma   90.00
#
_symmetry.space_group_name_H-M   'P 1'
#
loop_
_entity.id
_entity.type
_entity.pdbx_description
1 polymer ?
#
loop_
_entity_poly.entity_id
_entity_poly.type
_entity_poly.pdbx_seq_one_letter_code
_entity_poly.pdbx_strand_id
1 'polypeptide(L)'
;MIFASLIPFFIQLLFSALLWIYAEKITNYILLNNENAQKRSIPLYSQELQAIAFSVIGLVIIADAIPQIFHVIPNLIRLNEIGSSLATPQLKVETIFSLIEKIVRLIIGLILFFGSKGLVGLLKKIREAGIK
;
A
#
# COMPACT_ATOMS: atom_id res chain seq x y z
N MET A 1 25.32 -12.86 6.57
CA MET A 1 24.22 -12.25 7.33
C MET A 1 24.01 -10.76 7.02
N ILE A 2 25.05 -9.92 6.95
CA ILE A 2 24.92 -8.47 6.65
C ILE A 2 24.31 -8.20 5.26
N PHE A 3 24.61 -9.02 4.26
CA PHE A 3 24.06 -8.86 2.91
C PHE A 3 22.54 -9.08 2.84
N ALA A 4 21.97 -9.99 3.64
CA ALA A 4 20.53 -10.25 3.66
C ALA A 4 19.73 -9.12 4.31
N SER A 5 20.31 -8.42 5.29
CA SER A 5 19.69 -7.25 5.93
C SER A 5 19.65 -6.00 5.06
N LEU A 6 20.42 -5.95 3.96
CA LEU A 6 20.40 -4.82 3.03
C LEU A 6 19.30 -4.94 1.96
N ILE A 7 18.74 -6.15 1.77
CA ILE A 7 17.71 -6.42 0.76
C ILE A 7 16.50 -5.46 0.90
N PRO A 8 15.91 -5.26 2.10
CA PRO A 8 14.75 -4.36 2.25
C PRO A 8 15.07 -2.91 1.89
N PHE A 9 16.30 -2.45 2.16
CA PHE A 9 16.75 -1.11 1.81
C PHE A 9 16.82 -0.92 0.29
N PHE A 10 17.42 -1.86 -0.43
CA PHE A 10 17.48 -1.79 -1.89
C PHE A 10 16.10 -1.88 -2.54
N ILE A 11 15.19 -2.67 -1.96
CA ILE A 11 13.80 -2.74 -2.44
C ILE A 11 13.06 -1.42 -2.21
N GLN A 12 13.23 -0.79 -1.05
CA GLN A 12 12.65 0.53 -0.76
C GLN A 12 13.16 1.59 -1.75
N LEU A 13 14.47 1.56 -2.03
CA LEU A 13 15.11 2.47 -2.98
C LEU A 13 14.62 2.24 -4.41
N LEU A 14 14.48 0.97 -4.81
CA LEU A 14 13.90 0.59 -6.10
C LEU A 14 12.46 1.08 -6.24
N PHE A 15 11.62 0.88 -5.22
CA PHE A 15 10.23 1.35 -5.24
C PHE A 15 10.15 2.88 -5.32
N SER A 16 11.01 3.58 -4.58
CA SER A 16 11.08 5.05 -4.64
C SER A 16 11.46 5.53 -6.05
N ALA A 17 12.45 4.89 -6.67
CA ALA A 17 12.87 5.20 -8.04
C ALA A 17 11.76 4.89 -9.07
N LEU A 18 11.08 3.74 -8.93
CA LEU A 18 9.96 3.39 -9.79
C LEU A 18 8.82 4.39 -9.68
N LEU A 19 8.44 4.78 -8.46
CA LEU A 19 7.39 5.78 -8.23
C LEU A 19 7.76 7.14 -8.86
N TRP A 20 9.03 7.53 -8.78
CA TRP A 20 9.52 8.75 -9.42
C TRP A 20 9.41 8.68 -10.95
N ILE A 21 9.94 7.61 -11.55
CA ILE A 21 9.96 7.44 -13.02
C ILE A 21 8.54 7.30 -13.58
N TYR A 22 7.65 6.64 -12.86
CA TYR A 22 6.26 6.40 -13.31
C TYR A 22 5.25 7.40 -12.75
N ALA A 23 5.70 8.48 -12.09
CA ALA A 23 4.81 9.46 -11.44
C ALA A 23 3.73 10.00 -12.38
N GLU A 24 4.10 10.34 -13.62
CA GLU A 24 3.14 10.83 -14.63
C GLU A 24 2.13 9.76 -15.02
N LYS A 25 2.57 8.52 -15.27
CA LYS A 25 1.69 7.38 -15.59
C LYS A 25 0.72 7.06 -14.46
N ILE A 26 1.20 7.12 -13.21
CA ILE A 26 0.41 6.91 -12.00
C ILE A 26 -0.65 8.00 -11.86
N THR A 27 -0.24 9.26 -11.98
CA THR A 27 -1.13 10.42 -11.92
C THR A 27 -2.20 10.34 -12.99
N ASN A 28 -1.79 9.96 -14.20
CA ASN A 28 -2.67 9.72 -15.32
C ASN A 28 -3.67 8.60 -15.01
N TYR A 29 -3.25 7.44 -14.51
CA TYR A 29 -4.18 6.38 -14.10
C TYR A 29 -5.20 6.85 -13.04
N ILE A 30 -4.74 7.65 -12.07
CA ILE A 30 -5.58 8.19 -10.99
C ILE A 30 -6.49 9.32 -11.49
N LEU A 31 -6.11 10.11 -12.49
CA LEU A 31 -6.86 11.32 -12.89
C LEU A 31 -7.55 11.22 -14.26
N LEU A 32 -7.14 10.34 -15.19
CA LEU A 32 -7.52 10.42 -16.62
C LEU A 32 -8.99 10.17 -16.96
N ASN A 33 -9.86 9.90 -16.00
CA ASN A 33 -11.28 9.74 -16.36
C ASN A 33 -11.99 11.09 -16.60
N ASN A 34 -11.28 12.23 -16.52
CA ASN A 34 -11.85 13.56 -16.67
C ASN A 34 -11.06 14.41 -17.69
N GLU A 35 -11.08 14.03 -18.97
CA GLU A 35 -10.49 14.79 -20.09
C GLU A 35 -11.00 16.24 -20.21
N ASN A 36 -12.07 16.60 -19.49
CA ASN A 36 -12.64 17.95 -19.46
C ASN A 36 -12.16 18.75 -18.23
N ALA A 37 -10.85 18.89 -18.04
CA ALA A 37 -10.28 19.65 -16.91
C ALA A 37 -10.58 21.17 -16.96
N GLN A 38 -10.95 21.70 -18.13
CA GLN A 38 -11.06 23.15 -18.35
C GLN A 38 -12.43 23.75 -18.00
N LYS A 39 -13.44 22.94 -17.65
CA LYS A 39 -14.77 23.37 -17.20
C LYS A 39 -15.25 22.52 -16.01
N ARG A 40 -14.60 22.63 -14.84
CA ARG A 40 -15.05 21.89 -13.65
C ARG A 40 -15.82 22.78 -12.69
N SER A 41 -17.01 22.33 -12.30
CA SER A 41 -17.78 22.90 -11.19
C SER A 41 -17.07 22.56 -9.87
N ILE A 42 -17.16 23.47 -8.87
CA ILE A 42 -16.58 23.33 -7.52
C ILE A 42 -16.75 21.92 -6.89
N PRO A 43 -17.90 21.22 -6.99
CA PRO A 43 -18.04 19.88 -6.42
C PRO A 43 -17.15 18.80 -7.06
N LEU A 44 -16.80 18.93 -8.35
CA LEU A 44 -15.88 17.98 -9.01
C LEU A 44 -14.45 18.13 -8.48
N TYR A 45 -14.03 19.36 -8.19
CA TYR A 45 -12.70 19.66 -7.65
C TYR A 45 -12.48 19.06 -6.25
N SER A 46 -13.51 19.11 -5.39
CA SER A 46 -13.45 18.53 -4.04
C SER A 46 -13.29 17.00 -4.05
N GLN A 47 -13.96 16.31 -4.99
CA GLN A 47 -13.86 14.85 -5.14
C GLN A 47 -12.48 14.42 -5.62
N GLU A 48 -11.87 15.18 -6.52
CA GLU A 48 -10.52 14.92 -7.02
C GLU A 48 -9.47 15.10 -5.94
N LEU A 49 -9.58 16.15 -5.12
CA LEU A 49 -8.73 16.34 -3.95
C LEU A 49 -8.86 15.18 -2.95
N GLN A 50 -10.08 14.70 -2.69
CA GLN A 50 -10.27 13.54 -1.82
C GLN A 50 -9.67 12.26 -2.43
N ALA A 51 -9.80 12.05 -3.74
CA ALA A 51 -9.21 10.91 -4.42
C ALA A 51 -7.67 10.94 -4.35
N ILE A 52 -7.08 12.12 -4.55
CA ILE A 52 -5.64 12.33 -4.37
C ILE A 52 -5.23 12.02 -2.93
N ALA A 53 -5.98 12.51 -1.93
CA ALA A 53 -5.68 12.25 -0.52
C ALA A 53 -5.73 10.74 -0.17
N PHE A 54 -6.78 10.01 -0.58
CA PHE A 54 -6.86 8.57 -0.40
C PHE A 54 -5.71 7.84 -1.11
N SER A 55 -5.34 8.30 -2.30
CA SER A 55 -4.24 7.73 -3.05
C SER A 55 -2.91 7.92 -2.34
N VAL A 56 -2.60 9.13 -1.87
CA VAL A 56 -1.37 9.42 -1.11
C VAL A 56 -1.29 8.57 0.15
N ILE A 57 -2.39 8.42 0.90
CA ILE A 57 -2.43 7.56 2.09
C ILE A 57 -2.17 6.10 1.71
N GLY A 58 -2.81 5.59 0.65
CA GLY A 58 -2.57 4.25 0.14
C GLY A 58 -1.12 4.03 -0.26
N LEU A 59 -0.51 5.00 -0.93
CA LEU A 59 0.89 4.95 -1.35
C LEU A 59 1.85 4.88 -0.17
N VAL A 60 1.63 5.68 0.88
CA VAL A 60 2.42 5.66 2.11
C VAL A 60 2.33 4.28 2.78
N ILE A 61 1.12 3.70 2.85
CA ILE A 61 0.92 2.37 3.42
C ILE A 61 1.65 1.30 2.59
N ILE A 62 1.61 1.38 1.26
CA ILE A 62 2.34 0.46 0.36
C ILE A 62 3.86 0.60 0.60
N ALA A 63 4.37 1.83 0.60
CA ALA A 63 5.79 2.12 0.79
C ALA A 63 6.32 1.66 2.17
N ASP A 64 5.46 1.60 3.18
CA ASP A 64 5.82 1.04 4.50
C ASP A 64 5.68 -0.48 4.55
N ALA A 65 4.63 -1.04 3.94
CA ALA A 65 4.34 -2.48 4.01
C ALA A 65 5.34 -3.34 3.21
N ILE A 66 5.82 -2.85 2.07
CA ILE A 66 6.70 -3.63 1.18
C ILE A 66 8.00 -4.05 1.88
N PRO A 67 8.84 -3.15 2.43
CA PRO A 67 10.08 -3.56 3.11
C PRO A 67 9.82 -4.53 4.26
N GLN A 68 8.72 -4.33 5.00
CA GLN A 68 8.37 -5.16 6.14
C GLN A 68 8.11 -6.62 5.75
N ILE A 69 7.56 -6.89 4.56
CA ILE A 69 7.39 -8.24 4.02
C ILE A 69 8.78 -8.88 3.79
N PHE A 70 9.71 -8.14 3.19
CA PHE A 70 11.06 -8.63 2.93
C PHE A 70 11.88 -8.86 4.21
N HIS A 71 11.59 -8.13 5.30
CA HIS A 71 12.16 -8.40 6.62
C HIS A 71 11.76 -9.76 7.21
N VAL A 72 10.68 -10.40 6.72
CA VAL A 72 10.27 -11.74 7.19
C VAL A 72 11.15 -12.85 6.59
N ILE A 73 11.75 -12.63 5.41
CA ILE A 73 12.53 -13.64 4.69
C ILE A 73 13.75 -14.15 5.50
N PRO A 74 14.61 -13.28 6.09
CA PRO A 74 15.72 -13.75 6.92
C PRO A 74 15.25 -14.55 8.15
N ASN A 75 14.10 -14.20 8.72
CA ASN A 75 13.54 -14.89 9.88
C ASN A 75 13.07 -16.30 9.49
N LEU A 76 12.45 -16.46 8.30
CA LEU A 76 12.06 -17.75 7.76
C LEU A 76 13.27 -18.64 7.44
N ILE A 77 14.34 -18.08 6.88
CA ILE A 77 15.59 -18.81 6.60
C ILE A 77 16.22 -19.31 7.91
N ARG A 78 16.33 -18.44 8.93
CA ARG A 78 16.84 -18.83 10.25
C ARG A 78 15.99 -19.91 10.92
N LEU A 79 14.67 -19.82 10.81
CA LEU A 79 13.77 -20.86 11.34
C LEU A 79 14.02 -22.23 10.70
N ASN A 80 14.44 -22.24 9.43
CA ASN A 80 14.75 -23.46 8.68
C ASN A 80 16.16 -23.98 8.98
N GLU A 81 17.14 -23.08 9.15
CA GLU A 81 18.55 -23.42 9.45
C GLU A 81 18.78 -23.90 10.90
N ILE A 82 18.05 -23.35 11.88
CA ILE A 82 18.23 -23.69 13.30
C ILE A 82 17.67 -25.10 13.63
N GLY A 83 16.98 -25.74 12.68
CA GLY A 83 16.40 -27.06 12.89
C GLY A 83 15.16 -27.00 13.77
N SER A 84 14.17 -27.83 13.43
CA SER A 84 12.85 -27.89 14.06
C SER A 84 12.84 -28.25 15.56
N SER A 85 13.98 -28.53 16.19
CA SER A 85 14.07 -28.92 17.60
C SER A 85 14.12 -27.74 18.59
N LEU A 86 14.50 -26.54 18.15
CA LEU A 86 14.57 -25.34 19.00
C LEU A 86 13.46 -24.30 18.71
N ALA A 87 12.79 -24.43 17.57
CA ALA A 87 11.68 -23.55 17.20
C ALA A 87 10.39 -24.00 17.90
N THR A 88 9.99 -23.30 18.96
CA THR A 88 8.69 -23.51 19.61
C THR A 88 7.55 -23.30 18.60
N PRO A 89 6.46 -24.09 18.67
CA PRO A 89 5.28 -23.93 17.82
C PRO A 89 4.73 -22.50 17.82
N GLN A 90 4.85 -21.78 18.94
CA GLN A 90 4.46 -20.38 19.07
C GLN A 90 5.22 -19.46 18.09
N LEU A 91 6.55 -19.62 17.95
CA LEU A 91 7.36 -18.78 17.05
C LEU A 91 6.98 -18.95 15.58
N LYS A 92 6.58 -20.16 15.17
CA LYS A 92 6.10 -20.43 13.81
C LYS A 92 4.76 -19.74 13.56
N VAL A 93 3.84 -19.83 14.51
CA VAL A 93 2.51 -19.19 14.44
C VAL A 93 2.65 -17.68 14.39
N GLU A 94 3.45 -17.07 15.27
CA GLU A 94 3.70 -15.62 15.27
C GLU A 94 4.29 -15.12 13.96
N THR A 95 5.25 -15.86 13.37
CA THR A 95 5.86 -15.49 12.09
C THR A 95 4.83 -15.51 10.95
N ILE A 96 3.95 -16.50 10.92
CA ILE A 96 2.87 -16.60 9.92
C ILE A 96 1.84 -15.47 10.12
N PHE A 97 1.41 -15.22 11.35
CA PHE A 97 0.48 -14.13 11.65
C PHE A 97 1.05 -12.76 11.28
N SER A 98 2.33 -12.50 11.59
CA SER A 98 3.02 -11.28 11.20
C SER A 98 3.10 -11.12 9.67
N LEU A 99 3.30 -12.21 8.92
CA LEU A 99 3.27 -12.17 7.47
C LEU A 99 1.87 -11.85 6.93
N ILE A 100 0.83 -12.48 7.49
CA ILE A 100 -0.57 -12.21 7.13
C ILE A 100 -0.92 -10.74 7.40
N GLU A 101 -0.56 -10.20 8.57
CA GLU A 101 -0.78 -8.80 8.91
C GLU A 101 -0.18 -7.85 7.87
N LYS A 102 1.08 -8.10 7.48
CA LYS A 102 1.78 -7.29 6.47
C LYS A 102 1.14 -7.40 5.09
N ILE A 103 0.69 -8.59 4.70
CA ILE A 103 -0.05 -8.81 3.45
C ILE A 103 -1.37 -8.05 3.46
N VAL A 104 -2.14 -8.14 4.55
CA VAL A 104 -3.40 -7.40 4.71
C VAL A 104 -3.16 -5.90 4.61
N ARG A 105 -2.12 -5.40 5.28
CA ARG A 105 -1.74 -3.99 5.21
C ARG A 105 -1.36 -3.53 3.80
N LEU A 106 -0.63 -4.36 3.05
CA LEU A 106 -0.33 -4.12 1.65
C LEU A 106 -1.59 -4.07 0.79
N ILE A 107 -2.51 -5.03 0.98
CA ILE A 107 -3.81 -5.07 0.26
C ILE A 107 -4.62 -3.80 0.55
N ILE A 108 -4.70 -3.37 1.81
CA ILE A 108 -5.38 -2.12 2.19
C ILE A 108 -4.74 -0.92 1.49
N GLY A 109 -3.41 -0.83 1.48
CA GLY A 109 -2.68 0.22 0.77
C GLY A 109 -3.00 0.24 -0.73
N LEU A 110 -3.01 -0.93 -1.38
CA LEU A 110 -3.36 -1.08 -2.80
C LEU A 110 -4.81 -0.66 -3.08
N ILE A 111 -5.76 -1.05 -2.23
CA ILE A 111 -7.17 -0.67 -2.34
C ILE A 111 -7.33 0.85 -2.21
N LEU A 112 -6.64 1.48 -1.27
CA LEU A 112 -6.68 2.94 -1.09
C LEU A 112 -6.03 3.68 -2.28
N PHE A 113 -4.89 3.17 -2.75
CA PHE A 113 -4.12 3.78 -3.83
C PHE A 113 -4.86 3.74 -5.17
N PHE A 114 -5.31 2.55 -5.59
CA PHE A 114 -5.97 2.32 -6.88
C PHE A 114 -7.48 2.53 -6.82
N GLY A 115 -8.12 2.27 -5.67
CA GLY A 115 -9.56 2.40 -5.47
C GLY A 115 -10.02 3.77 -5.00
N SER A 116 -9.13 4.77 -4.97
CA SER A 116 -9.39 6.12 -4.44
C SER A 116 -10.68 6.75 -4.96
N LYS A 117 -10.98 6.63 -6.26
CA LYS A 117 -12.25 7.11 -6.86
C LYS A 117 -13.48 6.40 -6.30
N GLY A 118 -13.40 5.09 -6.09
CA GLY A 118 -14.48 4.28 -5.53
C GLY A 118 -14.77 4.66 -4.08
N LEU A 119 -13.73 4.91 -3.29
CA LEU A 119 -13.81 5.38 -1.91
C LEU A 119 -14.49 6.75 -1.81
N VAL A 120 -14.14 7.70 -2.68
CA VAL A 120 -14.82 9.00 -2.75
C VAL A 120 -16.32 8.83 -3.07
N GLY A 121 -16.65 7.92 -4.00
CA GLY A 121 -18.04 7.59 -4.32
C GLY A 121 -18.82 6.99 -3.15
N LEU A 122 -18.20 6.09 -2.38
CA LEU A 122 -18.79 5.51 -1.17
C LEU A 122 -19.02 6.58 -0.10
N LEU A 123 -18.02 7.43 0.15
CA LEU A 123 -18.12 8.51 1.13
C LEU A 123 -19.23 9.50 0.77
N LYS A 124 -19.38 9.83 -0.52
CA LYS A 124 -20.48 10.65 -1.02
C LYS A 124 -21.83 10.01 -0.73
N LYS A 125 -22.01 8.73 -1.03
CA LYS A 125 -23.27 7.99 -0.74
C LYS A 125 -23.61 7.99 0.74
N ILE A 126 -22.62 7.78 1.62
CA ILE A 126 -22.82 7.81 3.07
C ILE A 126 -23.26 9.21 3.52
N ARG A 127 -22.61 10.26 2.99
CA ARG A 127 -22.95 11.65 3.32
C ARG A 127 -24.36 12.01 2.85
N GLU A 128 -24.76 11.57 1.67
CA GLU A 128 -26.12 11.81 1.15
C GLU A 128 -27.19 10.99 1.87
N ALA A 129 -26.86 9.79 2.34
CA ALA A 129 -27.77 8.94 3.11
C ALA A 129 -28.05 9.50 4.52
N GLY A 130 -27.11 10.26 5.11
CA GLY A 130 -27.30 10.91 6.41
C GLY A 130 -27.97 12.29 6.37
N ILE A 131 -28.24 12.83 5.17
CA ILE A 131 -28.88 14.15 4.96
C ILE A 131 -30.36 13.99 4.52
N LYS A 132 -30.88 12.76 4.49
CA LYS A 132 -32.32 12.49 4.30
C LYS A 132 -33.03 12.21 5.62
#